data_AF-A0A0J9S4Z7-F1
#
_entry.id   AF-A0A0J9S4Z7-F1
#
_cell.length_a   1.000
_cell.length_b   1.000
_cell.length_c   1.000
_cell.angle_alpha   90.00
_cell.angle_beta   90.00
_cell.angle_gamma   90.00
#
_symmetry.space_group_name_H-M   'P 1'
#
loop_
_entity.id
_entity.type
_entity.pdbx_description
1 polymer ?
#
loop_
_entity_poly.entity_id
_entity_poly.type
_entity_poly.pdbx_seq_one_letter_code
_entity_poly.pdbx_strand_id
1 'polypeptide(L)'
;MKNYKKRYMRKKGLSKLDCYYENKIFRKFNNICDIGKKMQYDENLSKKVFLKKYGLGLIIFALIPVLGFIFPILFGFSRKFPGILGPCPLDHFKNSGTGEHKTDNGLQNCTTKWIEKKSDLIGNFECANMIFTIIMVTIVILFFIYIFIKVIKYEKIKAGKGK
;
A
#
# COMPACT_ATOMS: atom_id res chain seq x y z
N MET A 1 1.99 -16.39 26.62
CA MET A 1 0.51 -16.47 26.67
C MET A 1 0.10 -17.86 27.18
N LYS A 2 0.02 -18.05 28.50
CA LYS A 2 -0.47 -19.33 29.04
C LYS A 2 -1.93 -19.52 28.57
N ASN A 3 -2.31 -20.71 28.11
CA ASN A 3 -3.67 -21.07 27.63
C ASN A 3 -4.08 -20.73 26.18
N TYR A 4 -3.14 -20.40 25.26
CA TYR A 4 -3.47 -20.25 23.83
C TYR A 4 -4.23 -21.46 23.26
N LYS A 5 -3.71 -22.68 23.48
CA LYS A 5 -4.29 -23.93 22.96
C LYS A 5 -5.76 -24.08 23.37
N LYS A 6 -6.09 -23.83 24.64
CA LYS A 6 -7.46 -23.92 25.16
C LYS A 6 -8.40 -22.91 24.48
N ARG A 7 -7.99 -21.65 24.33
CA ARG A 7 -8.80 -20.62 23.65
C ARG A 7 -8.99 -20.93 22.16
N TYR A 8 -7.94 -21.39 21.50
CA TYR A 8 -7.94 -21.75 20.09
C TYR A 8 -8.90 -22.91 19.80
N MET A 9 -8.89 -23.97 20.62
CA MET A 9 -9.78 -25.13 20.45
C MET A 9 -11.27 -24.78 20.58
N ARG A 10 -11.61 -23.73 21.35
CA ARG A 10 -13.01 -23.30 21.57
C ARG A 10 -13.56 -22.43 20.43
N LYS A 11 -12.70 -21.93 19.53
CA LYS A 11 -13.07 -21.02 18.42
C LYS A 11 -13.42 -21.82 17.15
N LYS A 12 -14.38 -21.31 16.36
CA LYS A 12 -14.78 -21.88 15.06
C LYS A 12 -14.77 -20.81 13.95
N GLY A 13 -14.60 -21.23 12.69
CA GLY A 13 -14.62 -20.35 11.51
C GLY A 13 -13.56 -19.23 11.56
N LEU A 14 -13.95 -18.02 11.16
CA LEU A 14 -13.09 -16.82 11.11
C LEU A 14 -12.49 -16.47 12.48
N SER A 15 -13.20 -16.73 13.57
CA SER A 15 -12.70 -16.46 14.93
C SER A 15 -11.48 -17.30 15.29
N LYS A 16 -11.33 -18.48 14.67
CA LYS A 16 -10.18 -19.36 14.84
C LYS A 16 -8.95 -18.81 14.12
N LEU A 17 -9.14 -18.24 12.93
CA LEU A 17 -8.09 -17.54 12.17
C LEU A 17 -7.62 -16.28 12.90
N ASP A 18 -8.52 -15.43 13.39
CA ASP A 18 -8.12 -14.26 14.20
C ASP A 18 -7.37 -14.69 15.47
N CYS A 19 -7.82 -15.75 16.15
CA CYS A 19 -7.12 -16.27 17.34
C CYS A 19 -5.70 -16.78 17.01
N TYR A 20 -5.52 -17.40 15.84
CA TYR A 20 -4.22 -17.84 15.35
C TYR A 20 -3.29 -16.65 15.05
N TYR A 21 -3.77 -15.67 14.28
CA TYR A 21 -2.99 -14.48 13.92
C TYR A 21 -2.64 -13.63 15.15
N GLU A 22 -3.57 -13.46 16.08
CA GLU A 22 -3.33 -12.79 17.36
C GLU A 22 -2.18 -13.47 18.12
N ASN A 23 -2.19 -14.80 18.24
CA ASN A 23 -1.11 -15.51 18.91
C ASN A 23 0.23 -15.40 18.15
N LYS A 24 0.20 -15.40 16.82
CA LYS A 24 1.40 -15.21 15.98
C LYS A 24 2.02 -13.82 16.20
N ILE A 25 1.20 -12.78 16.25
CA ILE A 25 1.61 -11.40 16.55
C ILE A 25 2.15 -11.29 17.98
N PHE A 26 1.45 -11.84 18.97
CA PHE A 26 1.89 -11.78 20.36
C PHE A 26 3.20 -12.53 20.60
N ARG A 27 3.45 -13.63 19.87
CA ARG A 27 4.76 -14.30 19.90
C ARG A 27 5.86 -13.39 19.37
N LYS A 28 5.61 -12.62 18.30
CA LYS A 28 6.57 -11.62 17.81
C LYS A 28 6.81 -10.51 18.85
N PHE A 29 5.77 -9.99 19.50
CA PHE A 29 5.93 -9.00 20.57
C PHE A 29 6.70 -9.51 21.79
N ASN A 30 6.47 -10.76 22.21
CA ASN A 30 7.29 -11.38 23.26
C ASN A 30 8.76 -11.45 22.85
N ASN A 31 9.06 -11.90 21.63
CA ASN A 31 10.44 -11.94 21.14
C ASN A 31 11.08 -10.55 21.13
N ILE A 32 10.33 -9.50 20.77
CA ILE A 32 10.81 -8.11 20.82
C ILE A 32 11.10 -7.68 22.26
N CYS A 33 10.20 -7.98 23.20
CA CYS A 33 10.43 -7.72 24.62
C CYS A 33 11.65 -8.45 25.17
N ASP A 34 11.89 -9.70 24.75
CA ASP A 34 13.03 -10.50 25.17
C ASP A 34 14.34 -9.97 24.59
N ILE A 35 14.34 -9.50 23.33
CA ILE A 35 15.48 -8.82 22.73
C ILE A 35 15.79 -7.51 23.48
N GLY A 36 14.77 -6.71 23.77
CA GLY A 36 14.92 -5.46 24.54
C GLY A 36 15.52 -5.70 25.93
N LYS A 37 15.08 -6.75 26.63
CA LYS A 37 15.68 -7.19 27.91
C LYS A 37 17.15 -7.55 27.77
N LYS A 38 17.51 -8.34 26.75
CA LYS A 38 18.91 -8.74 26.49
C LYS A 38 19.82 -7.55 26.17
N MET A 39 19.28 -6.51 25.57
CA MET A 39 19.99 -5.27 25.24
C MET A 39 19.99 -4.26 26.39
N GLN A 40 19.59 -4.67 27.60
CA GLN A 40 19.46 -3.79 28.77
C GLN A 40 18.61 -2.53 28.50
N TYR A 41 17.66 -2.63 27.58
CA TYR A 41 16.82 -1.51 27.14
C TYR A 41 17.61 -0.30 26.62
N ASP A 42 18.82 -0.51 26.10
CA ASP A 42 19.51 0.53 25.34
C ASP A 42 18.63 0.91 24.14
N GLU A 43 18.14 2.15 24.19
CA GLU A 43 17.11 2.66 23.29
C GLU A 43 17.63 2.70 21.84
N ASN A 44 18.90 3.05 21.65
CA ASN A 44 19.52 3.21 20.34
C ASN A 44 19.77 1.86 19.67
N LEU A 45 20.32 0.90 20.41
CA LEU A 45 20.54 -0.47 19.94
C LEU A 45 19.22 -1.20 19.66
N SER A 46 18.25 -1.05 20.57
CA SER A 46 16.94 -1.70 20.44
C SER A 46 16.18 -1.19 19.20
N LYS A 47 16.17 0.14 18.96
CA LYS A 47 15.57 0.75 17.76
C LYS A 47 16.22 0.22 16.49
N LYS A 48 17.56 0.17 16.43
CA LYS A 48 18.30 -0.28 15.24
C LYS A 48 17.99 -1.74 14.90
N VAL A 49 17.97 -2.62 15.90
CA VAL A 49 17.66 -4.04 15.71
C VAL A 49 16.19 -4.25 15.34
N PHE A 50 15.29 -3.51 15.96
CA PHE A 50 13.86 -3.56 15.64
C PHE A 50 13.59 -3.10 14.20
N LEU A 51 14.16 -1.96 13.78
CA LEU A 51 14.04 -1.44 12.42
C LEU A 51 14.63 -2.41 11.39
N LYS A 52 15.80 -2.98 11.65
CA LYS A 52 16.45 -3.92 10.72
C LYS A 52 15.67 -5.24 10.58
N LYS A 53 15.06 -5.74 11.65
CA LYS A 53 14.39 -7.04 11.66
C LYS A 53 12.91 -7.00 11.30
N TYR A 54 12.21 -5.94 11.70
CA TYR A 54 10.76 -5.79 11.52
C TYR A 54 10.39 -4.53 10.74
N GLY A 55 11.17 -3.45 10.86
CA GLY A 55 10.91 -2.18 10.16
C GLY A 55 11.03 -2.31 8.64
N LEU A 56 12.08 -2.93 8.11
CA LEU A 56 12.29 -3.04 6.67
C LEU A 56 11.08 -3.68 5.94
N GLY A 57 10.55 -4.78 6.48
CA GLY A 57 9.38 -5.45 5.89
C GLY A 57 8.11 -4.59 5.94
N LEU A 58 7.90 -3.83 7.03
CA LEU A 58 6.77 -2.91 7.15
C LEU A 58 6.88 -1.72 6.20
N ILE A 59 8.09 -1.20 6.02
CA ILE A 59 8.37 -0.11 5.07
C ILE A 59 8.06 -0.57 3.65
N ILE A 60 8.57 -1.74 3.25
CA ILE A 60 8.28 -2.30 1.91
C ILE A 60 6.78 -2.53 1.73
N PHE A 61 6.09 -3.05 2.75
CA PHE A 61 4.63 -3.26 2.69
C PHE A 61 3.86 -1.94 2.53
N ALA A 62 4.27 -0.89 3.25
CA ALA A 62 3.67 0.44 3.15
C ALA A 62 3.94 1.13 1.80
N LEU A 63 5.00 0.72 1.09
CA LEU A 63 5.35 1.25 -0.23
C LEU A 63 4.59 0.57 -1.38
N ILE A 64 3.90 -0.55 -1.15
CA ILE A 64 3.18 -1.25 -2.23
C ILE A 64 2.16 -0.35 -2.96
N PRO A 65 1.34 0.47 -2.28
CA PRO A 65 0.40 1.36 -2.96
C PRO A 65 1.07 2.41 -3.84
N VAL A 66 2.35 2.73 -3.62
CA VAL A 66 3.11 3.70 -4.43
C VAL A 66 3.21 3.23 -5.89
N LEU A 67 3.21 1.91 -6.14
CA LEU A 67 3.20 1.36 -7.50
C LEU A 67 1.97 1.80 -8.30
N GLY A 68 0.84 1.99 -7.63
CA GLY A 68 -0.39 2.49 -8.24
C GLY A 68 -0.28 3.94 -8.70
N PHE A 69 0.57 4.75 -8.07
CA PHE A 69 0.78 6.16 -8.46
C PHE A 69 1.65 6.32 -9.71
N ILE A 70 2.33 5.27 -10.18
CA ILE A 70 3.15 5.31 -11.40
C ILE A 70 2.30 5.67 -12.61
N PHE A 71 1.07 5.15 -12.69
CA PHE A 71 0.21 5.39 -13.84
C PHE A 71 -0.18 6.87 -14.01
N PRO A 72 -0.69 7.58 -12.97
CA PRO A 72 -0.90 9.02 -13.06
C PRO A 72 0.37 9.83 -13.38
N ILE A 73 1.55 9.39 -12.96
CA ILE A 73 2.82 10.07 -13.28
C ILE A 73 3.14 9.93 -14.78
N LEU A 74 2.85 8.77 -15.37
CA LEU A 74 3.09 8.50 -16.78
C LEU A 74 2.06 9.21 -17.67
N PHE A 75 0.76 9.07 -17.42
CA PHE A 75 -0.27 9.57 -18.35
C PHE A 75 -0.87 10.92 -17.93
N GLY A 76 -0.70 11.32 -16.67
CA GLY A 76 -1.30 12.54 -16.12
C GLY A 76 -2.74 12.31 -15.64
N PHE A 77 -3.23 13.23 -14.82
CA PHE A 77 -4.63 13.21 -14.34
C PHE A 77 -5.59 13.95 -15.27
N SER A 78 -5.07 14.85 -16.10
CA SER A 78 -5.86 15.74 -16.95
C SER A 78 -4.97 16.43 -17.98
N ARG A 79 -5.56 17.01 -19.04
CA ARG A 79 -4.81 17.84 -20.00
C ARG A 79 -4.09 19.04 -19.34
N LYS A 80 -4.57 19.52 -18.20
CA LYS A 80 -3.92 20.57 -17.39
C LYS A 80 -2.71 20.07 -16.59
N PHE A 81 -2.66 18.78 -16.30
CA PHE A 81 -1.58 18.11 -15.58
C PHE A 81 -1.12 16.89 -16.38
N PRO A 82 -0.48 17.13 -17.54
CA PRO A 82 0.01 16.03 -18.38
C PRO A 82 1.12 15.29 -17.63
N GLY A 83 1.09 13.96 -17.73
CA GLY A 83 2.19 13.12 -17.27
C GLY A 83 3.36 13.15 -18.24
N ILE A 84 4.37 12.33 -17.99
CA ILE A 84 5.55 12.19 -18.86
C ILE A 84 5.17 11.84 -20.31
N LEU A 85 4.15 10.99 -20.47
CA LEU A 85 3.52 10.59 -21.73
C LEU A 85 2.15 11.26 -21.89
N GLY A 86 1.99 12.49 -21.42
CA GLY A 86 0.71 13.19 -21.41
C GLY A 86 0.05 13.33 -22.79
N PRO A 87 -1.26 13.60 -22.83
CA PRO A 87 -2.01 13.74 -24.08
C PRO A 87 -1.43 14.85 -24.97
N CYS A 88 -1.57 14.72 -26.30
CA CYS A 88 -1.09 15.74 -27.24
C CYS A 88 -1.87 17.06 -26.98
N PRO A 89 -1.20 18.23 -26.98
CA PRO A 89 -1.84 19.49 -26.63
C PRO A 89 -2.87 19.92 -27.70
N LEU A 90 -3.84 20.75 -27.29
CA LEU A 90 -5.05 21.04 -28.08
C LEU A 90 -4.77 21.79 -29.39
N ASP A 91 -3.66 22.51 -29.45
CA ASP A 91 -3.13 23.23 -30.61
C ASP A 91 -2.67 22.29 -31.75
N HIS A 92 -2.45 21.01 -31.45
CA HIS A 92 -2.09 20.00 -32.45
C HIS A 92 -3.28 19.47 -33.27
N PHE A 93 -4.52 19.78 -32.91
CA PHE A 93 -5.71 19.30 -33.63
C PHE A 93 -6.19 20.28 -34.69
N LYS A 94 -6.62 19.77 -35.85
CA LYS A 94 -7.21 20.58 -36.94
C LYS A 94 -8.49 21.29 -36.48
N ASN A 95 -9.36 20.55 -35.79
CA ASN A 95 -10.59 21.05 -35.17
C ASN A 95 -10.75 20.42 -33.78
N SER A 96 -11.23 21.20 -32.81
CA SER A 96 -11.52 20.73 -31.45
C SER A 96 -12.73 19.77 -31.45
N GLY A 97 -12.53 18.52 -31.83
CA GLY A 97 -13.58 17.49 -31.78
C GLY A 97 -13.39 16.28 -32.69
N THR A 98 -12.56 16.38 -33.75
CA THR A 98 -12.41 15.28 -34.73
C THR A 98 -11.27 14.32 -34.40
N GLY A 99 -10.39 14.66 -33.45
CA GLY A 99 -9.20 13.86 -33.14
C GLY A 99 -8.12 13.88 -34.23
N GLU A 100 -8.30 14.71 -35.27
CA GLU A 100 -7.37 14.78 -36.40
C GLU A 100 -6.23 15.75 -36.10
N HIS A 101 -5.00 15.24 -36.10
CA HIS A 101 -3.79 16.04 -35.93
C HIS A 101 -3.53 16.91 -37.18
N LYS A 102 -3.04 18.13 -36.96
CA LYS A 102 -2.53 18.99 -38.03
C LYS A 102 -1.35 18.30 -38.73
N THR A 103 -1.31 18.41 -40.05
CA THR A 103 -0.37 17.68 -40.91
C THR A 103 0.76 18.58 -41.41
N ASP A 104 0.95 19.74 -40.80
CA ASP A 104 1.74 20.84 -41.35
C ASP A 104 3.09 20.93 -40.61
N ASN A 105 4.12 21.44 -41.29
CA ASN A 105 5.55 21.36 -40.95
C ASN A 105 5.89 21.46 -39.45
N GLY A 106 6.41 20.35 -38.89
CA GLY A 106 6.82 20.19 -37.49
C GLY A 106 5.96 19.21 -36.68
N LEU A 107 4.69 19.02 -37.08
CA LEU A 107 3.68 18.32 -36.27
C LEU A 107 3.19 16.97 -36.82
N GLN A 108 3.71 16.54 -37.97
CA GLN A 108 3.37 15.23 -38.55
C GLN A 108 3.78 14.05 -37.64
N ASN A 109 4.75 14.26 -36.75
CA ASN A 109 5.32 13.24 -35.87
C ASN A 109 4.97 13.48 -34.37
N CYS A 110 3.70 13.77 -34.01
CA CYS A 110 3.31 13.80 -32.59
C CYS A 110 3.49 12.40 -31.97
N THR A 111 4.48 12.27 -31.08
CA THR A 111 4.86 11.00 -30.42
C THR A 111 3.74 10.43 -29.54
N THR A 112 2.73 11.22 -29.20
CA THR A 112 1.58 10.82 -28.36
C THR A 112 0.30 10.52 -29.16
N LYS A 113 0.36 10.52 -30.50
CA LYS A 113 -0.76 10.14 -31.38
C LYS A 113 -1.30 8.72 -31.10
N TRP A 114 -0.43 7.80 -30.66
CA TRP A 114 -0.83 6.43 -30.31
C TRP A 114 -1.69 6.37 -29.03
N ILE A 115 -1.53 7.33 -28.12
CA ILE A 115 -2.28 7.43 -26.86
C ILE A 115 -3.74 7.75 -27.17
N GLU A 116 -3.98 8.67 -28.09
CA GLU A 116 -5.34 9.00 -28.54
C GLU A 116 -5.99 7.85 -29.32
N LYS A 117 -5.22 7.18 -30.19
CA LYS A 117 -5.73 5.98 -30.88
C LYS A 117 -6.14 4.86 -29.92
N LYS A 118 -5.58 4.84 -28.71
CA LYS A 118 -5.81 3.83 -27.67
C LYS A 118 -6.45 4.43 -26.41
N SER A 119 -7.11 5.58 -26.52
CA SER A 119 -7.63 6.33 -25.36
C SER A 119 -8.53 5.49 -24.47
N ASP A 120 -9.39 4.67 -25.06
CA ASP A 120 -10.34 3.83 -24.32
C ASP A 120 -9.63 2.72 -23.52
N LEU A 121 -8.57 2.14 -24.09
CA LEU A 121 -7.74 1.14 -23.41
C LEU A 121 -6.96 1.75 -22.26
N ILE A 122 -6.40 2.95 -22.46
CA ILE A 122 -5.64 3.68 -21.44
C ILE A 122 -6.58 4.11 -20.31
N GLY A 123 -7.78 4.62 -20.63
CA GLY A 123 -8.79 4.97 -19.64
C GLY A 123 -9.29 3.76 -18.84
N ASN A 124 -9.50 2.61 -19.48
CA ASN A 124 -9.85 1.38 -18.76
C ASN A 124 -8.73 0.92 -17.81
N PHE A 125 -7.48 1.03 -18.23
CA PHE A 125 -6.32 0.71 -17.40
C PHE A 125 -6.17 1.71 -16.23
N GLU A 126 -6.44 3.00 -16.47
CA GLU A 126 -6.47 4.04 -15.44
C GLU A 126 -7.49 3.71 -14.36
N CYS A 127 -8.73 3.41 -14.76
CA CYS A 127 -9.80 3.01 -13.84
C CYS A 127 -9.42 1.77 -13.03
N ALA A 128 -8.92 0.72 -13.68
CA ALA A 128 -8.50 -0.51 -13.01
C ALA A 128 -7.36 -0.26 -12.01
N ASN A 129 -6.37 0.54 -12.40
CA ASN A 129 -5.24 0.88 -11.54
C ASN A 129 -5.66 1.79 -10.38
N MET A 130 -6.60 2.73 -10.59
CA MET A 130 -7.16 3.55 -9.52
C MET A 130 -7.89 2.68 -8.49
N ILE A 131 -8.75 1.76 -8.93
CA ILE A 131 -9.44 0.81 -8.06
C ILE A 131 -8.44 -0.03 -7.27
N PHE A 132 -7.43 -0.59 -7.95
CA PHE A 132 -6.36 -1.35 -7.31
C PHE A 132 -5.65 -0.52 -6.23
N THR A 133 -5.28 0.72 -6.55
CA THR A 133 -4.59 1.63 -5.62
C THR A 133 -5.43 1.89 -4.37
N ILE A 134 -6.72 2.21 -4.53
CA ILE A 134 -7.64 2.46 -3.41
C ILE A 134 -7.77 1.21 -2.53
N ILE A 135 -7.94 0.04 -3.13
CA ILE A 135 -8.03 -1.24 -2.40
C ILE A 135 -6.73 -1.49 -1.62
N MET A 136 -5.57 -1.32 -2.25
CA MET A 136 -4.28 -1.56 -1.61
C MET A 136 -4.01 -0.58 -0.46
N VAL A 137 -4.28 0.72 -0.65
CA VAL A 137 -4.20 1.72 0.42
C VAL A 137 -5.10 1.34 1.59
N THR A 138 -6.35 0.95 1.30
CA THR A 138 -7.32 0.53 2.32
C THR A 138 -6.81 -0.68 3.11
N ILE A 139 -6.29 -1.71 2.44
CA ILE A 139 -5.71 -2.90 3.07
C ILE A 139 -4.54 -2.53 3.98
N VAL A 140 -3.63 -1.66 3.52
CA VAL A 140 -2.46 -1.22 4.29
C VAL A 140 -2.91 -0.48 5.55
N ILE A 141 -3.86 0.44 5.45
CA ILE A 141 -4.41 1.18 6.60
C ILE A 141 -5.07 0.22 7.61
N LEU A 142 -5.93 -0.69 7.15
CA LEU A 142 -6.58 -1.68 8.01
C LEU A 142 -5.57 -2.60 8.70
N PHE A 143 -4.49 -2.97 8.02
CA PHE A 143 -3.41 -3.76 8.59
C PHE A 143 -2.70 -3.02 9.74
N PHE A 144 -2.38 -1.74 9.57
CA PHE A 144 -1.79 -0.93 10.65
C PHE A 144 -2.74 -0.76 11.83
N ILE A 145 -4.02 -0.43 11.58
CA ILE A 145 -5.05 -0.34 12.62
C ILE A 145 -5.15 -1.66 13.40
N TYR A 146 -5.17 -2.79 12.71
CA TYR A 146 -5.21 -4.12 13.34
C TYR A 146 -3.98 -4.35 14.24
N ILE A 147 -2.77 -3.99 13.78
CA ILE A 147 -1.56 -4.08 14.60
C ILE A 147 -1.70 -3.24 15.86
N PHE A 148 -2.11 -1.96 15.76
CA PHE A 148 -2.26 -1.08 16.93
C PHE A 148 -3.26 -1.62 17.95
N ILE A 149 -4.42 -2.08 17.49
CA ILE A 149 -5.43 -2.71 18.36
C ILE A 149 -4.84 -3.92 19.09
N LYS A 150 -4.08 -4.77 18.38
CA LYS A 150 -3.44 -5.94 18.99
C LYS A 150 -2.30 -5.55 19.93
N VAL A 151 -1.54 -4.48 19.68
CA VAL A 151 -0.52 -3.96 20.62
C VAL A 151 -1.17 -3.55 21.94
N ILE A 152 -2.23 -2.75 21.90
CA ILE A 152 -2.95 -2.31 23.12
C ILE A 152 -3.48 -3.53 23.90
N LYS A 153 -4.05 -4.51 23.19
CA LYS A 153 -4.52 -5.76 23.80
C LYS A 153 -3.37 -6.56 24.42
N TYR A 154 -2.22 -6.61 23.78
CA TYR A 154 -1.03 -7.30 24.29
C TYR A 154 -0.54 -6.67 25.59
N GLU A 155 -0.46 -5.34 25.66
CA GLU A 155 -0.01 -4.63 26.87
C GLU A 155 -0.96 -4.84 28.05
N LYS A 156 -2.28 -4.74 27.81
CA LYS A 156 -3.31 -5.05 28.80
C LYS A 156 -3.10 -6.44 29.42
N ILE A 157 -2.96 -7.46 28.55
CA ILE A 157 -2.76 -8.85 28.98
C ILE A 157 -1.42 -9.04 29.71
N LYS A 158 -0.36 -8.36 29.27
CA LYS A 158 0.96 -8.40 29.93
C LYS A 158 0.94 -7.76 31.32
N ALA A 159 0.15 -6.69 31.50
CA ALA A 159 -0.05 -6.01 32.78
C ALA A 159 -1.03 -6.75 33.73
N GLY A 160 -1.53 -7.94 33.33
CA GLY A 160 -2.52 -8.69 34.11
C GLY A 160 -3.92 -8.09 34.09
N LYS A 161 -4.15 -7.00 33.33
CA LYS A 161 -5.45 -6.33 33.19
C LYS A 161 -6.16 -6.86 31.95
N GLY A 162 -7.24 -7.62 32.13
CA GLY A 162 -8.03 -8.16 31.02
C GLY A 162 -7.95 -9.68 30.92
N LYS A 163 -8.77 -10.35 31.73
CA LYS A 163 -9.31 -11.66 31.39
C LYS A 163 -10.47 -11.47 30.43
#